data_AF-A0A2N0ZWP7-F1
#
_entry.id   AF-A0A2N0ZWP7-F1
#
_cell.length_a   1.000
_cell.length_b   1.000
_cell.length_c   1.000
_cell.angle_alpha   90.00
_cell.angle_beta   90.00
_cell.angle_gamma   90.00
#
_symmetry.space_group_name_H-M   'P 1'
#
loop_
_entity.id
_entity.type
_entity.pdbx_description
1 polymer ?
#
loop_
_entity_poly.entity_id
_entity_poly.type
_entity_poly.pdbx_seq_one_letter_code
_entity_poly.pdbx_strand_id
1 'polypeptide(L)' 'MKLTFSTKAWEQYLYWQTTDKRILKRINLLIKDIQRSPTEGIGK' A
#
# COMPACT_ATOMS: atom_id res chain seq x y z
N MET A 1 -7.77 12.38 -1.04
CA MET A 1 -6.54 12.41 -0.23
C MET A 1 -5.34 12.16 -1.15
N LYS A 2 -4.26 12.93 -1.06
CA LYS A 2 -3.04 12.68 -1.86
C LYS A 2 -2.25 11.54 -1.20
N LEU A 3 -1.88 10.54 -1.98
CA LEU A 3 -1.02 9.44 -1.55
C LEU A 3 0.44 9.86 -1.79
N THR A 4 1.22 9.98 -0.73
CA THR A 4 2.62 10.41 -0.80
C THR A 4 3.51 9.29 -0.29
N PHE A 5 4.42 8.82 -1.13
CA PHE A 5 5.43 7.84 -0.74
C PHE A 5 6.74 8.55 -0.44
N SER A 6 7.48 8.07 0.56
CA SER A 6 8.91 8.37 0.68
C SER A 6 9.68 7.63 -0.41
N THR A 7 10.87 8.12 -0.77
CA THR A 7 11.72 7.53 -1.82
C THR A 7 11.96 6.03 -1.58
N LYS A 8 12.31 5.66 -0.34
CA LYS A 8 12.52 4.26 0.05
C LYS A 8 11.23 3.44 -0.06
N ALA A 9 10.08 3.99 0.34
CA ALA A 9 8.81 3.29 0.21
C ALA A 9 8.41 3.08 -1.26
N TRP A 10 8.72 4.05 -2.12
CA TRP A 10 8.48 3.96 -3.56
C TRP A 10 9.33 2.86 -4.21
N GLU A 11 10.63 2.78 -3.88
CA GLU A 11 11.51 1.71 -4.36
C GLU A 11 11.02 0.33 -3.91
N GLN A 12 10.61 0.18 -2.66
CA GLN A 12 10.03 -1.06 -2.15
C GLN A 12 8.72 -1.41 -2.87
N TYR A 13 7.87 -0.42 -3.14
CA TYR A 13 6.63 -0.63 -3.89
C TYR A 13 6.92 -1.14 -5.32
N LEU A 14 7.90 -0.55 -6.01
CA LEU A 14 8.33 -0.99 -7.34
C LEU A 14 8.94 -2.40 -7.31
N TYR A 15 9.76 -2.71 -6.31
CA TYR A 15 10.31 -4.05 -6.10
C TYR A 15 9.20 -5.10 -5.99
N TRP A 16 8.15 -4.85 -5.21
CA TRP A 16 7.03 -5.79 -5.10
C TRP A 16 6.23 -5.96 -6.39
N GLN A 17 6.27 -5.02 -7.34
CA GLN A 17 5.61 -5.20 -8.64
C GLN A 17 6.27 -6.29 -9.49
N THR A 18 7.60 -6.42 -9.39
CA THR A 18 8.37 -7.39 -10.17
C THR A 18 8.57 -8.69 -9.42
N THR A 19 8.73 -8.65 -8.10
CA THR A 19 8.98 -9.83 -7.26
C THR A 19 7.71 -10.59 -6.90
N ASP A 20 6.70 -9.93 -6.33
CA ASP A 20 5.47 -10.62 -5.90
C ASP A 20 4.22 -9.72 -5.93
N LYS A 21 3.39 -9.98 -6.94
CA LYS A 21 2.11 -9.29 -7.15
C LYS A 21 1.09 -9.52 -6.03
N ARG A 22 1.22 -10.56 -5.21
CA ARG A 22 0.33 -10.81 -4.07
C ARG A 22 0.56 -9.76 -2.98
N ILE A 23 1.82 -9.46 -2.69
CA ILE A 23 2.21 -8.42 -1.73
C ILE A 23 1.78 -7.05 -2.26
N LEU A 24 2.02 -6.77 -3.55
CA LEU A 24 1.54 -5.54 -4.19
C LEU A 24 0.02 -5.37 -4.05
N LYS A 25 -0.76 -6.43 -4.32
CA LYS A 25 -2.21 -6.41 -4.15
C LYS A 25 -2.61 -6.11 -2.70
N ARG A 26 -1.93 -6.72 -1.71
CA ARG A 26 -2.19 -6.47 -0.29
C ARG A 26 -1.91 -5.02 0.10
N ILE A 27 -0.79 -4.45 -0.35
CA ILE A 27 -0.44 -3.05 -0.11
C ILE A 27 -1.52 -2.12 -0.69
N ASN A 28 -1.94 -2.35 -1.93
CA ASN A 28 -3.00 -1.55 -2.57
C ASN A 28 -4.34 -1.66 -1.84
N LEU A 29 -4.65 -2.84 -1.32
CA LEU A 29 -5.89 -3.09 -0.59
C LEU A 29 -5.88 -2.35 0.76
N LEU A 30 -4.76 -2.36 1.48
CA LEU A 30 -4.57 -1.59 2.73
C LEU A 30 -4.64 -0.07 2.48
N ILE A 31 -4.00 0.42 1.42
CA ILE A 31 -4.06 1.86 1.07
C ILE A 31 -5.50 2.29 0.80
N LYS A 32 -6.25 1.47 0.04
CA LYS A 32 -7.66 1.76 -0.28
C LYS A 32 -8.54 1.73 0.96
N ASP A 33 -8.26 0.81 1.88
CA ASP A 33 -8.99 0.69 3.15
C ASP A 33 -8.75 1.90 4.06
N ILE A 34 -7.49 2.31 4.25
CA ILE A 34 -7.12 3.50 5.02
C ILE A 34 -7.75 4.78 4.45
N GLN A 35 -7.85 4.88 3.12
CA GLN A 35 -8.51 6.01 2.47
C GLN A 35 -10.03 6.04 2.71
N ARG A 36 -10.65 4.88 2.92
CA ARG A 36 -12.10 4.77 3.16
C ARG A 36 -12.44 4.95 4.63
N SER A 37 -11.66 4.33 5.51
CA SER A 37 -11.86 4.30 6.95
C SER A 37 -10.50 4.47 7.65
N PRO A 38 -10.12 5.69 8.05
CA PRO A 38 -8.78 5.95 8.61
C PRO A 38 -8.51 5.29 9.96
N THR A 39 -9.56 5.00 10.74
CA THR A 39 -9.46 4.51 12.12
C THR A 39 -9.98 3.08 12.31
N GLU A 40 -10.53 2.47 11.25
CA GLU A 40 -11.07 1.11 11.25
C GLU A 40 -10.65 0.40 9.98
N GLY A 41 -10.17 -0.84 10.06
CA GLY A 41 -9.71 -1.54 8.88
C GLY A 41 -9.09 -2.90 9.12
N ILE A 42 -8.73 -3.54 8.01
CA ILE A 42 -8.27 -4.94 7.89
C ILE A 42 -6.84 -5.20 8.40
N GLY A 43 -6.14 -4.15 8.82
CA GLY A 43 -4.76 -4.21 9.33
C GLY A 43 -4.61 -3.97 10.83
N LYS A 44 -5.73 -3.97 11.57
CA LYS A 44 -5.72 -3.89 13.04
C LYS A 44 -5.23 -5.19 13.67
#